data_AF-A0A6N3R0T7-F1
#
_entry.id   AF-A0A6N3R0T7-F1
#
_cell.length_a   1.000
_cell.length_b   1.000
_cell.length_c   1.000
_cell.angle_alpha   90.00
_cell.angle_beta   90.00
_cell.angle_gamma   90.00
#
_symmetry.space_group_name_H-M   'P 1'
#
loop_
_entity.id
_entity.type
_entity.pdbx_description
1 polymer ?
#
loop_
_entity_poly.entity_id
_entity_poly.type
_entity_poly.pdbx_seq_one_letter_code
_entity_poly.pdbx_strand_id
1 'polypeptide(L)'
;MELVNTLFASLAGTDPFTGVDITIANCKSAYWDEGIVQQLINQALDEGEKFVGADGLEGLLRYDVTLNIGLTSSKVWPGFSLDTATISRLCACGADFGFDPYISDVPDVQCDLNTTNDVTVQFTAMLNPDERVIIAKRPLKKCDSWIEDVYIFQVFKDAWKFHNNNSLRGFRDKQAELKLYTRHYSVENCAEESCRDCNSCIRPSFSLSRSALIRLNAANARFVYQPFTRDQRARG
;
A
#
# COMPACT_ATOMS: atom_id res chain seq x y z
N MET A 1 2.57 5.41 19.90
CA MET A 1 1.89 4.11 20.04
C MET A 1 0.50 4.39 20.59
N GLU A 2 -0.53 4.04 19.81
CA GLU A 2 -1.95 4.33 20.11
C GLU A 2 -2.73 3.03 20.16
N LEU A 3 -3.72 2.90 21.05
CA LEU A 3 -4.60 1.72 21.07
C LEU A 3 -5.56 1.75 19.88
N VAL A 4 -5.80 0.58 19.27
CA VAL A 4 -6.73 0.44 18.14
C VAL A 4 -7.75 -0.66 18.40
N ASN A 5 -8.93 -0.55 17.78
CA ASN A 5 -9.99 -1.54 17.94
C ASN A 5 -9.60 -2.85 17.24
N THR A 6 -9.03 -2.75 16.04
CA THR A 6 -8.58 -3.90 15.27
C THR A 6 -7.43 -3.48 14.36
N LEU A 7 -6.36 -4.25 14.36
CA LEU A 7 -5.29 -4.16 13.36
C LEU A 7 -4.76 -5.56 13.09
N PHE A 8 -4.75 -5.96 11.82
CA PHE A 8 -4.21 -7.26 11.41
C PHE A 8 -3.58 -7.23 10.02
N ALA A 9 -2.67 -8.17 9.79
CA ALA A 9 -2.20 -8.58 8.47
C ALA A 9 -2.63 -10.02 8.22
N SER A 10 -3.49 -10.22 7.21
CA SER A 10 -4.01 -11.53 6.83
C SER A 10 -3.42 -11.92 5.47
N LEU A 11 -2.62 -12.99 5.46
CA LEU A 11 -2.19 -13.67 4.25
C LEU A 11 -3.18 -14.80 3.96
N ALA A 12 -3.98 -14.63 2.92
CA ALA A 12 -4.97 -15.59 2.48
C ALA A 12 -4.68 -16.02 1.03
N GLY A 13 -5.25 -17.12 0.60
CA GLY A 13 -5.16 -17.60 -0.77
C GLY A 13 -6.18 -18.71 -1.02
N THR A 14 -6.06 -19.39 -2.14
CA THR A 14 -6.91 -20.51 -2.52
C THR A 14 -6.05 -21.78 -2.60
N ASP A 15 -6.48 -22.85 -1.95
CA ASP A 15 -5.80 -24.15 -2.04
C ASP A 15 -5.88 -24.68 -3.50
N PRO A 16 -4.73 -24.90 -4.18
CA PRO A 16 -4.72 -25.33 -5.57
C PRO A 16 -5.31 -26.72 -5.81
N PHE A 17 -5.44 -27.54 -4.77
CA PHE A 17 -5.99 -28.90 -4.91
C PHE A 17 -7.50 -28.94 -4.73
N THR A 18 -8.02 -28.13 -3.81
CA THR A 18 -9.44 -28.16 -3.42
C THR A 18 -10.23 -26.96 -3.95
N GLY A 19 -9.56 -25.88 -4.34
CA GLY A 19 -10.19 -24.61 -4.72
C GLY A 19 -10.80 -23.84 -3.55
N VAL A 20 -10.53 -24.25 -2.32
CA VAL A 20 -11.10 -23.63 -1.11
C VAL A 20 -10.22 -22.48 -0.63
N ASP A 21 -10.85 -21.38 -0.20
CA ASP A 21 -10.14 -20.26 0.42
C ASP A 21 -9.52 -20.67 1.76
N ILE A 22 -8.24 -20.35 1.91
CA ILE A 22 -7.45 -20.64 3.10
C ILE A 22 -6.86 -19.36 3.67
N THR A 23 -6.78 -19.29 5.01
CA THR A 23 -5.98 -18.29 5.71
C THR A 23 -4.67 -18.94 6.11
N ILE A 24 -3.57 -18.47 5.53
CA ILE A 24 -2.21 -18.98 5.76
C ILE A 24 -1.64 -18.37 7.03
N ALA A 25 -1.82 -17.06 7.21
CA ALA A 25 -1.38 -16.33 8.39
C ALA A 25 -2.33 -15.20 8.73
N ASN A 26 -2.49 -14.93 10.02
CA ASN A 26 -3.25 -13.78 10.51
C ASN A 26 -2.56 -13.18 11.74
N CYS A 27 -1.72 -12.18 11.50
CA CYS A 27 -0.94 -11.50 12.54
C CYS A 27 -1.71 -10.29 13.03
N LYS A 28 -1.83 -10.11 14.34
CA LYS A 28 -2.66 -9.05 14.95
C LYS A 28 -1.83 -8.16 15.86
N SER A 29 -2.25 -6.90 15.96
CA SER A 29 -1.75 -5.96 16.98
C SER A 29 -2.92 -5.24 17.64
N ALA A 30 -2.77 -4.92 18.93
CA ALA A 30 -3.69 -4.07 19.68
C ALA A 30 -3.29 -2.58 19.61
N TYR A 31 -2.18 -2.26 18.96
CA TYR A 31 -1.60 -0.92 18.93
C TYR A 31 -1.20 -0.49 17.52
N TRP A 32 -1.28 0.81 17.27
CA TRP A 32 -0.78 1.50 16.09
C TRP A 32 0.52 2.27 16.38
N ASP A 33 1.47 2.15 15.47
CA ASP A 33 2.63 3.02 15.29
C ASP A 33 3.06 3.02 13.82
N GLU A 34 3.98 3.89 13.41
CA GLU A 34 4.38 4.03 12.00
C GLU A 34 5.00 2.75 11.40
N GLY A 35 5.66 1.92 12.22
CA GLY A 35 6.35 0.71 11.79
C GLY A 35 5.52 -0.57 11.90
N ILE A 36 4.42 -0.57 12.64
CA ILE A 36 3.66 -1.79 12.97
C ILE A 36 3.12 -2.49 11.72
N VAL A 37 2.71 -1.74 10.70
CA VAL A 37 2.15 -2.33 9.47
C VAL A 37 3.22 -3.15 8.76
N GLN A 38 4.43 -2.59 8.58
CA GLN A 38 5.55 -3.33 8.00
C GLN A 38 5.93 -4.54 8.85
N GLN A 39 5.91 -4.42 10.19
CA GLN A 39 6.20 -5.55 11.08
C GLN A 39 5.17 -6.68 10.91
N LEU A 40 3.87 -6.37 10.91
CA LEU A 40 2.80 -7.35 10.73
C LEU A 40 2.85 -8.02 9.35
N ILE A 41 3.18 -7.27 8.30
CA ILE A 41 3.39 -7.84 6.95
C ILE A 41 4.53 -8.86 7.00
N ASN A 42 5.68 -8.49 7.56
CA ASN A 42 6.83 -9.40 7.62
C ASN A 42 6.54 -10.64 8.48
N GLN A 43 5.80 -10.49 9.59
CA GLN A 43 5.36 -11.64 10.39
C GLN A 43 4.43 -12.57 9.61
N ALA A 44 3.46 -12.02 8.89
CA ALA A 44 2.55 -12.83 8.06
C ALA A 44 3.32 -13.57 6.95
N LEU A 45 4.35 -12.94 6.39
CA LEU A 45 5.25 -13.56 5.40
C LEU A 45 6.15 -14.63 6.04
N ASP A 46 6.65 -14.43 7.26
CA ASP A 46 7.42 -15.44 7.99
C ASP A 46 6.57 -16.71 8.23
N GLU A 47 5.29 -16.55 8.59
CA GLU A 47 4.36 -17.67 8.73
C GLU A 47 4.04 -18.32 7.37
N GLY A 48 3.90 -17.51 6.31
CA GLY A 48 3.73 -18.00 4.94
C GLY A 48 4.91 -18.85 4.46
N GLU A 49 6.14 -18.46 4.80
CA GLU A 49 7.36 -19.22 4.50
C GLU A 49 7.39 -20.56 5.25
N LYS A 50 7.01 -20.58 6.53
CA LYS A 50 6.87 -21.82 7.31
C LYS A 50 5.83 -22.76 6.71
N PHE A 51 4.71 -22.22 6.21
CA PHE A 51 3.62 -22.98 5.63
C PHE A 51 4.05 -23.77 4.37
N VAL A 52 4.88 -23.17 3.51
CA VAL A 52 5.36 -23.80 2.27
C VAL A 52 6.70 -24.52 2.41
N GLY A 53 7.46 -24.24 3.47
CA GLY A 53 8.68 -24.95 3.82
C GLY A 53 9.86 -24.62 2.90
N ALA A 54 10.51 -25.65 2.34
CA ALA A 54 11.78 -25.52 1.62
C ALA A 54 11.69 -24.66 0.35
N ASP A 55 10.49 -24.49 -0.22
CA ASP A 55 10.27 -23.66 -1.41
C ASP A 55 10.40 -22.15 -1.10
N GLY A 56 10.47 -21.77 0.18
CA GLY A 56 10.48 -20.37 0.61
C GLY A 56 9.23 -19.62 0.15
N LEU A 57 9.21 -18.29 0.23
CA LEU A 57 8.04 -17.49 -0.15
C LEU A 57 7.54 -17.76 -1.59
N GLU A 58 8.42 -18.16 -2.52
CA GLU A 58 8.02 -18.50 -3.90
C GLU A 58 7.07 -19.71 -3.96
N GLY A 59 7.10 -20.59 -2.96
CA GLY A 59 6.13 -21.68 -2.81
C GLY A 59 4.69 -21.20 -2.67
N LEU A 60 4.45 -19.94 -2.30
CA LEU A 60 3.11 -19.35 -2.18
C LEU A 60 2.47 -19.04 -3.54
N LEU A 61 3.25 -19.01 -4.63
CA LEU A 61 2.77 -18.68 -5.97
C LEU A 61 1.66 -19.60 -6.48
N ARG A 62 1.57 -20.84 -5.95
CA ARG A 62 0.54 -21.82 -6.31
C ARG A 62 -0.80 -21.59 -5.59
N TYR A 63 -0.86 -20.68 -4.61
CA TYR A 63 -2.04 -20.45 -3.78
C TYR A 63 -2.78 -19.14 -4.09
N ASP A 64 -2.42 -18.43 -5.16
CA ASP A 64 -3.05 -17.15 -5.56
C ASP A 64 -3.27 -16.19 -4.38
N VAL A 65 -2.19 -15.90 -3.67
CA VAL A 65 -2.27 -15.25 -2.35
C VAL A 65 -2.59 -13.77 -2.43
N THR A 66 -3.30 -13.27 -1.43
CA THR A 66 -3.47 -11.84 -1.14
C THR A 66 -3.04 -11.56 0.30
N LEU A 67 -2.32 -10.46 0.52
CA LEU A 67 -2.03 -9.93 1.84
C LEU A 67 -2.87 -8.69 2.08
N ASN A 68 -3.79 -8.75 3.04
CA ASN A 68 -4.67 -7.66 3.40
C ASN A 68 -4.35 -7.12 4.79
N ILE A 69 -4.24 -5.80 4.90
CA ILE A 69 -4.18 -5.09 6.17
C ILE A 69 -5.56 -4.53 6.48
N GLY A 70 -6.15 -5.00 7.58
CA GLY A 70 -7.38 -4.44 8.13
C GLY A 70 -7.06 -3.55 9.32
N LEU A 71 -7.65 -2.36 9.36
CA LEU A 71 -7.53 -1.43 10.48
C LEU A 71 -8.89 -0.85 10.82
N THR A 72 -9.27 -0.90 12.09
CA THR A 72 -10.43 -0.17 12.63
C THR A 72 -9.97 0.60 13.85
N SER A 73 -10.15 1.93 13.84
CA SER A 73 -9.72 2.77 14.95
C SER A 73 -10.41 4.16 14.94
N SER A 74 -10.13 4.96 15.95
CA SER A 74 -10.44 6.40 16.02
C SER A 74 -9.14 7.15 16.33
N LYS A 75 -8.98 8.38 15.82
CA LYS A 75 -7.84 9.28 16.09
C LYS A 75 -6.47 8.79 15.63
N VAL A 76 -6.43 7.73 14.81
CA VAL A 76 -5.21 7.23 14.16
C VAL A 76 -5.08 7.84 12.77
N TRP A 77 -3.89 8.32 12.44
CA TRP A 77 -3.52 8.64 11.05
C TRP A 77 -2.92 7.39 10.38
N PRO A 78 -3.56 6.82 9.34
CA PRO A 78 -3.23 5.48 8.84
C PRO A 78 -2.12 5.46 7.75
N GLY A 79 -1.27 6.49 7.70
CA GLY A 79 -0.14 6.51 6.76
C GLY A 79 1.02 5.63 7.23
N PHE A 80 1.72 5.01 6.28
CA PHE A 80 2.85 4.13 6.54
C PHE A 80 3.78 4.04 5.34
N SER A 81 4.92 3.38 5.52
CA SER A 81 5.86 3.06 4.43
C SER A 81 6.23 1.59 4.43
N LEU A 82 6.59 1.07 3.25
CA LEU A 82 7.20 -0.23 3.06
C LEU A 82 8.59 -0.05 2.46
N ASP A 83 9.58 -0.65 3.11
CA ASP A 83 10.93 -0.70 2.59
C ASP A 83 11.08 -1.68 1.41
N THR A 84 12.24 -1.62 0.78
CA THR A 84 12.54 -2.45 -0.40
C THR A 84 12.63 -3.93 -0.07
N ALA A 85 13.00 -4.29 1.16
CA ALA A 85 13.09 -5.69 1.59
C ALA A 85 11.69 -6.29 1.72
N THR A 86 10.77 -5.60 2.39
CA THR A 86 9.36 -6.01 2.49
C THR A 86 8.70 -6.08 1.11
N ILE A 87 8.95 -5.11 0.22
CA ILE A 87 8.47 -5.18 -1.18
C ILE A 87 9.04 -6.38 -1.92
N SER A 88 10.32 -6.70 -1.75
CA SER A 88 10.95 -7.88 -2.36
C SER A 88 10.28 -9.17 -1.87
N ARG A 89 9.94 -9.27 -0.58
CA ARG A 89 9.27 -10.43 -0.01
C ARG A 89 7.83 -10.57 -0.52
N LEU A 90 7.07 -9.47 -0.58
CA LEU A 90 5.74 -9.42 -1.19
C LEU A 90 5.78 -9.83 -2.68
N CYS A 91 6.82 -9.39 -3.40
CA CYS A 91 7.02 -9.79 -4.79
C CYS A 91 7.34 -11.29 -4.92
N ALA A 92 8.12 -11.86 -4.00
CA ALA A 92 8.50 -13.28 -4.01
C ALA A 92 7.31 -14.20 -3.73
N CYS A 93 6.43 -13.84 -2.79
CA CYS A 93 5.19 -14.60 -2.55
C CYS A 93 4.16 -14.43 -3.67
N GLY A 94 4.33 -13.41 -4.51
CA GLY A 94 3.43 -13.09 -5.62
C GLY A 94 2.05 -12.64 -5.17
N ALA A 95 1.95 -12.06 -3.98
CA ALA A 95 0.69 -11.58 -3.45
C ALA A 95 0.23 -10.28 -4.11
N ASP A 96 -1.09 -10.10 -4.21
CA ASP A 96 -1.69 -8.77 -4.22
C ASP A 96 -1.66 -8.20 -2.79
N PHE A 97 -1.55 -6.88 -2.66
CA PHE A 97 -1.49 -6.20 -1.37
C PHE A 97 -2.63 -5.20 -1.22
N GLY A 98 -3.48 -5.40 -0.21
CA GLY A 98 -4.61 -4.52 0.10
C GLY A 98 -4.46 -3.82 1.45
N PHE A 99 -4.91 -2.58 1.53
CA PHE A 99 -5.11 -1.87 2.79
C PHE A 99 -6.54 -1.34 2.88
N ASP A 100 -7.27 -1.78 3.90
CA ASP A 100 -8.68 -1.41 4.09
C ASP A 100 -8.94 -0.84 5.50
N PRO A 101 -8.57 0.43 5.74
CA PRO A 101 -8.80 1.09 7.02
C PRO A 101 -10.21 1.67 7.16
N TYR A 102 -10.76 1.60 8.37
CA TYR A 102 -12.01 2.22 8.80
C TYR A 102 -11.72 3.11 10.01
N ILE A 103 -11.64 4.43 9.78
CA ILE A 103 -11.28 5.39 10.84
C ILE A 103 -12.40 6.40 11.06
N SER A 104 -12.91 6.53 12.29
CA SER A 104 -14.02 7.45 12.59
C SER A 104 -13.56 8.92 12.67
N ASP A 105 -12.40 9.19 13.28
CA ASP A 105 -11.91 10.54 13.56
C ASP A 105 -10.45 10.67 13.14
N VAL A 106 -10.15 10.94 11.87
CA VAL A 106 -8.75 11.02 11.43
C VAL A 106 -8.13 12.37 11.83
N PRO A 107 -6.93 12.40 12.47
CA PRO A 107 -6.22 13.65 12.74
C PRO A 107 -5.94 14.43 11.45
N ASP A 108 -5.98 15.76 11.55
CA ASP A 108 -5.59 16.64 10.43
C ASP A 108 -4.07 16.60 10.26
N VAL A 109 -3.58 15.92 9.24
CA VAL A 109 -2.15 15.81 8.93
C VAL A 109 -1.81 16.60 7.68
N GLN A 110 -0.72 17.36 7.77
CA GLN A 110 -0.18 18.10 6.64
C GLN A 110 0.46 17.13 5.64
N CYS A 111 -0.02 17.16 4.41
CA CYS A 111 0.63 16.50 3.29
C CYS A 111 1.75 17.40 2.72
N ASP A 112 2.88 16.84 2.35
CA ASP A 112 3.99 17.55 1.68
C ASP A 112 3.64 17.95 0.23
N LEU A 113 2.52 17.44 -0.29
CA LEU A 113 2.03 17.67 -1.63
C LEU A 113 1.03 18.83 -1.70
N ASN A 114 1.35 19.87 -2.48
CA ASN A 114 0.38 20.89 -2.87
C ASN A 114 -0.56 20.34 -3.97
N THR A 115 -1.80 19.98 -3.60
CA THR A 115 -2.77 19.36 -4.52
C THR A 115 -4.22 19.65 -4.11
N THR A 116 -5.12 19.65 -5.11
CA THR A 116 -6.58 19.54 -4.92
C THR A 116 -7.16 18.25 -5.48
N ASN A 117 -6.26 17.33 -5.84
CA ASN A 117 -6.65 16.05 -6.39
C ASN A 117 -6.98 15.11 -5.25
N ASP A 118 -8.00 14.31 -5.49
CA ASP A 118 -8.45 13.23 -4.64
C ASP A 118 -7.41 12.13 -4.51
N VAL A 119 -6.78 11.74 -5.61
CA VAL A 119 -5.67 10.80 -5.61
C VAL A 119 -4.49 11.41 -6.36
N THR A 120 -3.28 11.18 -5.88
CA THR A 120 -2.06 11.46 -6.64
C THR A 120 -1.08 10.33 -6.46
N VAL A 121 -0.69 9.72 -7.57
CA VAL A 121 0.40 8.74 -7.60
C VAL A 121 1.66 9.45 -8.11
N GLN A 122 2.76 9.32 -7.37
CA GLN A 122 4.01 9.98 -7.69
C GLN A 122 5.17 9.00 -7.56
N PHE A 123 5.98 8.89 -8.61
CA PHE A 123 7.25 8.15 -8.57
C PHE A 123 8.40 9.14 -8.55
N THR A 124 9.28 9.00 -7.57
CA THR A 124 10.45 9.88 -7.36
C THR A 124 11.72 9.06 -7.26
N ALA A 125 12.85 9.71 -7.53
CA ALA A 125 14.17 9.11 -7.37
C ALA A 125 15.21 10.19 -7.06
N MET A 126 16.30 9.80 -6.41
CA MET A 126 17.49 10.63 -6.21
C MET A 126 18.35 10.55 -7.49
N LEU A 127 18.50 11.65 -8.24
CA LEU A 127 19.40 11.65 -9.40
C LEU A 127 20.86 11.79 -8.95
N ASN A 128 21.06 12.66 -7.97
CA ASN A 128 22.29 12.95 -7.25
C ASN A 128 22.04 12.81 -5.74
N PRO A 129 23.07 12.73 -4.88
CA PRO A 129 22.89 12.52 -3.43
C PRO A 129 21.96 13.53 -2.73
N ASP A 130 21.85 14.74 -3.26
CA ASP A 130 21.13 15.85 -2.61
C ASP A 130 19.84 16.25 -3.35
N GLU A 131 19.50 15.59 -4.46
CA GLU A 131 18.39 16.00 -5.33
C GLU A 131 17.41 14.86 -5.60
N ARG A 132 16.26 14.91 -4.91
CA ARG A 132 15.09 14.08 -5.22
C ARG A 132 14.25 14.76 -6.28
N VAL A 133 14.04 14.08 -7.40
CA VAL A 133 13.20 14.58 -8.50
C VAL A 133 11.92 13.77 -8.65
N ILE A 134 10.88 14.42 -9.18
CA ILE A 134 9.66 13.75 -9.63
C ILE A 134 9.92 13.18 -11.02
N ILE A 135 9.97 11.85 -11.12
CA ILE A 135 10.17 11.14 -12.38
C ILE A 135 8.86 11.04 -13.15
N ALA A 136 7.78 10.70 -12.46
CA ALA A 136 6.44 10.61 -13.03
C ALA A 136 5.38 10.93 -11.97
N LYS A 137 4.29 11.55 -12.39
CA LYS A 137 3.19 11.96 -11.52
C LYS A 137 1.87 11.89 -12.27
N ARG A 138 0.86 11.28 -11.65
CA ARG A 138 -0.50 11.22 -12.18
C ARG A 138 -1.49 11.66 -11.10
N PRO A 139 -2.08 12.86 -11.26
CA PRO A 139 -3.16 13.33 -10.40
C PRO A 139 -4.54 12.90 -10.92
N LEU A 140 -5.45 12.58 -10.01
CA LEU A 140 -6.85 12.31 -10.27
C LEU A 140 -7.71 13.26 -9.45
N LYS A 141 -8.47 14.14 -10.12
CA LYS A 141 -9.29 15.16 -9.43
C LYS A 141 -10.38 14.56 -8.56
N LYS A 142 -11.03 13.49 -9.01
CA LYS A 142 -12.14 12.82 -8.33
C LYS A 142 -11.98 11.31 -8.45
N CYS A 143 -11.92 10.59 -7.34
CA CYS A 143 -11.85 9.12 -7.36
C CYS A 143 -13.25 8.54 -7.17
N ASP A 144 -13.89 8.17 -8.29
CA ASP A 144 -15.24 7.58 -8.29
C ASP A 144 -15.22 6.04 -8.37
N SER A 145 -14.04 5.41 -8.41
CA SER A 145 -13.88 3.95 -8.57
C SER A 145 -12.46 3.47 -8.22
N TRP A 146 -12.26 2.16 -8.09
CA TRP A 146 -10.98 1.48 -7.85
C TRP A 146 -10.03 1.57 -9.07
N ILE A 147 -9.50 2.76 -9.35
CA ILE A 147 -8.62 3.04 -10.50
C ILE A 147 -7.16 3.29 -10.10
N GLU A 148 -6.81 3.04 -8.84
CA GLU A 148 -5.47 3.23 -8.29
C GLU A 148 -4.44 2.44 -9.10
N ASP A 149 -4.71 1.16 -9.39
CA ASP A 149 -3.83 0.31 -10.18
C ASP A 149 -3.58 0.85 -11.59
N VAL A 150 -4.59 1.46 -12.23
CA VAL A 150 -4.45 2.09 -13.55
C VAL A 150 -3.51 3.28 -13.47
N TYR A 151 -3.66 4.12 -12.45
CA TYR A 151 -2.82 5.30 -12.25
C TYR A 151 -1.38 4.92 -11.86
N ILE A 152 -1.21 3.91 -11.02
CA ILE A 152 0.09 3.33 -10.68
C ILE A 152 0.78 2.79 -11.93
N PHE A 153 0.06 2.03 -12.76
CA PHE A 153 0.61 1.50 -14.01
C PHE A 153 1.02 2.61 -14.98
N GLN A 154 0.22 3.67 -15.11
CA GLN A 154 0.56 4.82 -15.95
C GLN A 154 1.81 5.54 -15.43
N VAL A 155 1.92 5.76 -14.12
CA VAL A 155 3.12 6.34 -13.50
C VAL A 155 4.36 5.52 -13.81
N PHE A 156 4.28 4.19 -13.68
CA PHE A 156 5.40 3.32 -14.06
C PHE A 156 5.72 3.43 -15.55
N LYS A 157 4.72 3.37 -16.43
CA LYS A 157 4.92 3.50 -17.88
C LYS A 157 5.63 4.80 -18.26
N ASP A 158 5.34 5.89 -17.57
CA ASP A 158 6.03 7.16 -17.80
C ASP A 158 7.43 7.16 -17.21
N ALA A 159 7.62 6.57 -16.02
CA ALA A 159 8.95 6.42 -15.41
C ALA A 159 9.91 5.57 -16.27
N TRP A 160 9.43 4.56 -17.00
CA TRP A 160 10.29 3.68 -17.82
C TRP A 160 10.92 4.41 -19.01
N LYS A 161 10.31 5.51 -19.44
CA LYS A 161 10.82 6.36 -20.52
C LYS A 161 12.01 7.20 -20.06
N PHE A 162 12.19 7.39 -18.75
CA PHE A 162 13.22 8.27 -18.20
C PHE A 162 14.64 7.87 -18.59
N HIS A 163 14.93 6.57 -18.67
CA HIS A 163 16.25 6.03 -19.00
C HIS A 163 16.39 5.55 -20.46
N ASN A 164 15.41 5.81 -21.33
CA ASN A 164 15.39 5.37 -22.74
C ASN A 164 15.61 3.86 -22.97
N ASN A 165 15.43 3.03 -21.93
CA ASN A 165 15.66 1.59 -21.98
C ASN A 165 14.43 0.77 -21.55
N ASN A 166 13.26 1.41 -21.43
CA ASN A 166 11.98 0.81 -21.05
C ASN A 166 12.06 -0.05 -19.78
N SER A 167 12.90 0.32 -18.82
CA SER A 167 13.15 -0.47 -17.62
C SER A 167 13.17 0.38 -16.35
N LEU A 168 12.55 -0.12 -15.28
CA LEU A 168 12.71 0.47 -13.94
C LEU A 168 14.05 0.14 -13.30
N ARG A 169 14.80 -0.84 -13.83
CA ARG A 169 16.06 -1.28 -13.21
C ARG A 169 17.10 -0.16 -13.16
N GLY A 170 16.98 0.86 -14.01
CA GLY A 170 17.82 2.07 -13.96
C GLY A 170 17.69 2.88 -12.66
N PHE A 171 16.64 2.63 -11.87
CA PHE A 171 16.39 3.31 -10.61
C PHE A 171 16.93 2.57 -9.36
N ARG A 172 17.52 1.37 -9.51
CA ARG A 172 17.87 0.51 -8.37
C ARG A 172 18.79 1.18 -7.34
N ASP A 173 19.69 2.02 -7.82
CA ASP A 173 20.66 2.75 -6.99
C ASP A 173 20.26 4.22 -6.77
N LYS A 174 19.00 4.56 -7.08
CA LYS A 174 18.47 5.92 -7.08
C LYS A 174 17.47 6.16 -5.94
N GLN A 175 17.44 5.29 -4.93
CA GLN A 175 16.54 5.39 -3.76
C GLN A 175 15.10 5.77 -4.17
N ALA A 176 14.59 5.01 -5.14
CA ALA A 176 13.32 5.31 -5.77
C ALA A 176 12.16 5.10 -4.79
N GLU A 177 11.07 5.80 -5.06
CA GLU A 177 9.90 5.79 -4.19
C GLU A 177 8.62 6.00 -4.98
N LEU A 178 7.64 5.12 -4.76
CA LEU A 178 6.26 5.34 -5.15
C LEU A 178 5.48 5.88 -3.95
N LYS A 179 5.03 7.13 -4.05
CA LYS A 179 4.12 7.76 -3.10
C LYS A 179 2.68 7.68 -3.61
N LEU A 180 1.79 7.18 -2.79
CA LEU A 180 0.35 7.23 -2.99
C LEU A 180 -0.26 8.22 -2.00
N TYR A 181 -0.80 9.31 -2.53
CA TYR A 181 -1.53 10.31 -1.78
C TYR A 181 -3.01 10.13 -2.03
N THR A 182 -3.80 9.91 -0.97
CA THR A 182 -5.24 9.67 -1.08
C THR A 182 -6.00 10.61 -0.16
N ARG A 183 -6.96 11.33 -0.71
CA ARG A 183 -7.89 12.13 0.08
C ARG A 183 -8.85 11.21 0.81
N HIS A 184 -9.08 11.53 2.07
CA HIS A 184 -10.08 10.89 2.89
C HIS A 184 -11.50 11.11 2.34
N TYR A 185 -12.25 10.01 2.20
CA TYR A 185 -13.68 10.03 1.88
C TYR A 185 -14.47 9.62 3.11
N SER A 186 -15.38 10.47 3.55
CA SER A 186 -16.36 10.11 4.58
C SER A 186 -17.52 9.37 3.93
N VAL A 187 -17.84 8.18 4.44
CA VAL A 187 -19.04 7.43 4.06
C VAL A 187 -20.04 7.55 5.22
N GLU A 188 -21.19 8.18 4.96
CA GLU A 188 -22.24 8.42 5.98
C GLU A 188 -23.08 7.16 6.29
N ASN A 189 -22.98 6.10 5.48
CA ASN A 189 -23.65 4.82 5.71
C ASN A 189 -22.80 3.68 5.13
N CYS A 190 -21.97 3.04 5.95
CA CYS A 190 -21.27 1.84 5.52
C CYS A 190 -22.26 0.65 5.47
N ALA A 191 -22.64 0.19 4.28
CA ALA A 191 -23.41 -1.05 4.12
C ALA A 191 -22.55 -2.32 4.06
N GLU A 192 -21.22 -2.19 4.05
CA GLU A 192 -20.28 -3.33 4.03
C GLU A 192 -20.12 -3.95 5.42
N GLU A 193 -20.09 -5.28 5.48
CA GLU A 193 -20.15 -6.12 6.69
C GLU A 193 -19.10 -5.82 7.77
N SER A 194 -18.06 -5.05 7.44
CA SER A 194 -16.92 -4.65 8.29
C SER A 194 -17.15 -3.37 9.11
N CYS A 195 -18.17 -2.57 8.80
CA CYS A 195 -18.36 -1.23 9.37
C CYS A 195 -19.66 -1.17 10.18
N ARG A 196 -19.91 -2.19 11.01
CA ARG A 196 -21.20 -2.42 11.69
C ARG A 196 -21.61 -1.34 12.70
N ASP A 197 -20.69 -0.46 13.13
CA ASP A 197 -20.94 0.50 14.23
C ASP A 197 -20.49 1.95 13.96
N CYS A 198 -20.20 2.33 12.71
CA CYS A 198 -19.66 3.67 12.41
C CYS A 198 -20.64 4.54 11.62
N ASN A 199 -21.21 5.56 12.27
CA ASN A 199 -22.13 6.53 11.65
C ASN A 199 -21.43 7.47 10.64
N SER A 200 -20.10 7.52 10.64
CA SER A 200 -19.28 8.26 9.66
C SER A 200 -17.84 7.74 9.71
N CYS A 201 -17.47 6.86 8.79
CA CYS A 201 -16.11 6.34 8.72
C CYS A 201 -15.40 6.82 7.47
N ILE A 202 -14.10 7.07 7.63
CA ILE A 202 -13.20 7.38 6.54
C ILE A 202 -12.50 6.10 6.10
N ARG A 203 -12.57 5.83 4.80
CA ARG A 203 -11.97 4.64 4.17
C ARG A 203 -10.99 5.04 3.07
N PRO A 204 -9.78 5.52 3.41
CA PRO A 204 -8.74 5.76 2.43
C PRO A 204 -8.06 4.41 2.13
N SER A 205 -8.73 3.54 1.38
CA SER A 205 -8.22 2.22 1.00
C SER A 205 -7.40 2.28 -0.29
N PHE A 206 -6.59 1.24 -0.53
CA PHE A 206 -5.94 1.02 -1.82
C PHE A 206 -5.60 -0.45 -2.02
N SER A 207 -5.35 -0.83 -3.27
CA SER A 207 -4.70 -2.08 -3.65
C SER A 207 -3.42 -1.82 -4.43
N LEU A 208 -2.39 -2.63 -4.20
CA LEU A 208 -1.25 -2.79 -5.08
C LEU A 208 -1.33 -4.18 -5.71
N SER A 209 -1.54 -4.21 -7.02
CA SER A 209 -1.48 -5.48 -7.73
C SER A 209 -0.09 -6.13 -7.63
N ARG A 210 -0.03 -7.46 -7.78
CA ARG A 210 1.23 -8.22 -7.96
C ARG A 210 2.11 -7.58 -9.04
N SER A 211 1.49 -7.10 -10.11
CA SER A 211 2.12 -6.39 -11.21
C SER A 211 2.81 -5.09 -10.77
N ALA A 212 2.19 -4.33 -9.85
CA ALA A 212 2.79 -3.14 -9.25
C ALA A 212 3.97 -3.51 -8.32
N LEU A 213 3.83 -4.54 -7.49
CA LEU A 213 4.89 -5.02 -6.59
C LEU A 213 6.13 -5.51 -7.35
N ILE A 214 5.96 -6.25 -8.45
CA ILE A 214 7.06 -6.64 -9.35
C ILE A 214 7.81 -5.42 -9.88
N ARG A 215 7.09 -4.34 -10.20
CA ARG A 215 7.67 -3.11 -10.75
C ARG A 215 8.42 -2.32 -9.67
N LEU A 216 7.86 -2.21 -8.46
CA LEU A 216 8.55 -1.63 -7.31
C LEU A 216 9.84 -2.40 -7.00
N ASN A 217 9.78 -3.73 -6.98
CA ASN A 217 10.94 -4.57 -6.74
C ASN A 217 12.00 -4.43 -7.86
N ALA A 218 11.58 -4.37 -9.12
CA ALA A 218 12.48 -4.13 -10.25
C ALA A 218 13.22 -2.79 -10.11
N ALA A 219 12.56 -1.77 -9.58
CA ALA A 219 13.11 -0.45 -9.31
C ALA A 219 13.94 -0.36 -8.03
N ASN A 220 13.93 -1.39 -7.17
CA ASN A 220 14.38 -1.29 -5.77
C ASN A 220 13.76 -0.06 -5.07
N ALA A 221 12.46 0.16 -5.29
CA ALA A 221 11.75 1.33 -4.79
C ALA A 221 11.05 1.02 -3.46
N ARG A 222 11.02 2.01 -2.57
CA ARG A 222 10.13 2.01 -1.39
C ARG A 222 8.70 2.41 -1.78
N PHE A 223 7.74 2.07 -0.95
CA PHE A 223 6.36 2.52 -1.09
C PHE A 223 5.98 3.39 0.11
N VAL A 224 5.26 4.48 -0.12
CA VAL A 224 4.76 5.37 0.93
C VAL A 224 3.29 5.66 0.68
N TYR A 225 2.48 5.42 1.70
CA TYR A 225 1.07 5.72 1.72
C TYR A 225 0.79 6.92 2.63
N GLN A 226 0.20 7.97 2.06
CA GLN A 226 0.02 9.25 2.75
C GLN A 226 -1.41 9.79 2.55
N PRO A 227 -2.34 9.43 3.43
CA PRO A 227 -3.73 9.86 3.30
C PRO A 227 -3.95 11.24 3.98
N PHE A 228 -4.87 12.06 3.47
CA PHE A 228 -5.04 13.46 3.91
C PHE A 228 -6.49 13.99 3.82
N THR A 229 -6.78 15.06 4.57
CA THR A 229 -8.14 15.57 4.87
C THR A 229 -8.58 16.80 4.05
N ARG A 230 -7.66 17.58 3.47
CA ARG A 230 -7.97 18.92 2.91
C ARG A 230 -7.23 19.24 1.61
N ASP A 231 -7.84 20.11 0.79
CA ASP A 231 -7.19 20.80 -0.33
C ASP A 231 -5.95 21.58 0.16
N GLN A 232 -4.77 21.31 -0.43
CA GLN A 232 -3.50 21.88 0.04
C GLN A 232 -3.02 23.10 -0.78
N ARG A 233 -3.92 23.81 -1.48
CA ARG A 233 -3.59 24.88 -2.46
C ARG A 233 -2.70 26.02 -1.96
N ALA A 234 -2.57 26.21 -0.65
CA ALA A 234 -2.02 27.43 -0.07
C ALA A 234 -0.91 27.17 0.97
N ARG A 235 0.17 26.50 0.55
CA ARG A 235 1.44 26.54 1.29
C ARG A 235 2.58 26.82 0.33
N GLY A 236 2.68 28.09 -0.05
CA GLY A 236 3.89 28.72 -0.55
C GLY A 236 4.53 29.52 0.58
#